data_AF-A0A920KBL1-F1
#
_entry.id   AF-A0A920KBL1-F1
#
_cell.length_a   1.000
_cell.length_b   1.000
_cell.length_c   1.000
_cell.angle_alpha   90.00
_cell.angle_beta   90.00
_cell.angle_gamma   90.00
#
_symmetry.space_group_name_H-M   'P 1'
#
loop_
_entity.id
_entity.type
_entity.pdbx_description
1 polymer ?
#
loop_
_entity_poly.entity_id
_entity_poly.type
_entity_poly.pdbx_seq_one_letter_code
_entity_poly.pdbx_strand_id
1 'polypeptide(L)'
;METIGSGAVTAPFSEAENAEVIIVIGANPTVNHPVAATFIKNAVKAGSTLIVMDPRGQALTRHATHMIQFKPSSDVAMLNGMINTIISEELYDQQYIDGYTEGFEELKNKPRNSHRNAWLQSVV
;
A
#
# COMPACT_ATOMS: atom_id res chain seq x y z
N MET A 1 -20.85 -7.20 2.34
CA MET A 1 -19.56 -7.25 1.62
C MET A 1 -18.92 -5.90 1.80
N GLU A 2 -17.66 -5.82 2.20
CA GLU A 2 -17.00 -4.55 2.52
C GLU A 2 -16.25 -4.00 1.29
N THR A 3 -15.99 -2.67 1.25
CA THR A 3 -15.22 -1.97 0.21
C THR A 3 -15.86 -1.99 -1.18
N ILE A 4 -15.22 -2.58 -2.19
CA ILE A 4 -15.60 -2.50 -3.61
C ILE A 4 -16.60 -3.57 -4.07
N GLY A 5 -17.11 -4.41 -3.17
CA GLY A 5 -18.11 -5.41 -3.55
C GLY A 5 -17.59 -6.50 -4.51
N SER A 6 -16.30 -6.87 -4.44
CA SER A 6 -15.77 -8.10 -5.05
C SER A 6 -14.56 -8.62 -4.26
N GLY A 7 -14.37 -9.95 -4.21
CA GLY A 7 -13.17 -10.60 -3.65
C GLY A 7 -12.11 -10.99 -4.69
N ALA A 8 -12.37 -10.71 -5.97
CA ALA A 8 -11.42 -10.95 -7.05
C ALA A 8 -10.34 -9.84 -7.09
N VAL A 9 -9.21 -10.13 -7.74
CA VAL A 9 -8.23 -9.09 -8.08
C VAL A 9 -8.85 -8.07 -9.05
N THR A 10 -8.61 -6.79 -8.80
CA THR A 10 -9.23 -5.69 -9.57
C THR A 10 -8.62 -5.49 -10.96
N ALA A 11 -7.36 -5.88 -11.14
CA ALA A 11 -6.61 -5.77 -12.39
C ALA A 11 -5.67 -6.98 -12.59
N PRO A 12 -5.35 -7.35 -13.84
CA PRO A 12 -4.34 -8.37 -14.11
C PRO A 12 -2.92 -7.85 -13.83
N PHE A 13 -1.96 -8.75 -13.60
CA PHE A 13 -0.56 -8.37 -13.32
C PHE A 13 0.12 -7.61 -14.46
N SER A 14 -0.37 -7.73 -15.70
CA SER A 14 0.13 -6.97 -16.85
C SER A 14 -0.06 -5.47 -16.69
N GLU A 15 -1.08 -5.01 -15.95
CA GLU A 15 -1.31 -3.58 -15.70
C GLU A 15 -0.22 -2.91 -14.86
N ALA A 16 0.74 -3.67 -14.32
CA ALA A 16 1.94 -3.09 -13.75
C ALA A 16 2.67 -2.17 -14.75
N GLU A 17 2.58 -2.42 -16.06
CA GLU A 17 3.21 -1.59 -17.09
C GLU A 17 2.66 -0.15 -17.16
N ASN A 18 1.43 0.07 -16.70
CA ASN A 18 0.76 1.37 -16.71
C ASN A 18 0.86 2.08 -15.36
N ALA A 19 1.47 1.46 -14.35
CA ALA A 19 1.59 2.04 -13.01
C ALA A 19 2.80 2.95 -12.89
N GLU A 20 2.60 4.20 -12.45
CA GLU A 20 3.70 5.11 -12.10
C GLU A 20 4.39 4.68 -10.79
N VAL A 21 3.61 4.13 -9.85
CA VAL A 21 4.08 3.63 -8.55
C VAL A 21 3.50 2.24 -8.29
N ILE A 22 4.36 1.31 -7.89
CA ILE A 22 4.00 -0.05 -7.51
C ILE A 22 4.36 -0.25 -6.05
N ILE A 23 3.37 -0.63 -5.24
CA ILE A 23 3.57 -1.02 -3.84
C ILE A 23 3.41 -2.53 -3.72
N VAL A 24 4.46 -3.22 -3.25
CA VAL A 24 4.40 -4.63 -2.87
C VAL A 24 4.42 -4.73 -1.35
N ILE A 25 3.25 -4.95 -0.75
CA ILE A 25 3.06 -5.08 0.70
C ILE A 25 2.63 -6.50 1.05
N GLY A 26 3.27 -7.11 2.06
CA GLY A 26 2.86 -8.43 2.59
C GLY A 26 2.94 -9.61 1.61
N ALA A 27 3.61 -9.45 0.47
CA ALA A 27 3.72 -10.47 -0.58
C ALA A 27 5.18 -10.68 -1.00
N ASN A 28 5.51 -11.90 -1.43
CA ASN A 28 6.84 -12.24 -1.98
C ASN A 28 6.74 -12.83 -3.40
N PRO A 29 6.42 -12.00 -4.41
CA PRO A 29 6.14 -12.46 -5.77
C PRO A 29 7.33 -13.14 -6.42
N THR A 30 8.57 -12.81 -6.05
CA THR A 30 9.75 -13.52 -6.58
C THR A 30 9.77 -15.01 -6.23
N VAL A 31 9.09 -15.41 -5.16
CA VAL A 31 9.00 -16.81 -4.71
C VAL A 31 7.63 -17.41 -5.07
N ASN A 32 6.54 -16.73 -4.71
CA ASN A 32 5.20 -17.32 -4.81
C ASN A 32 4.50 -17.05 -6.15
N HIS A 33 4.89 -16.01 -6.90
CA HIS A 33 4.33 -15.69 -8.21
C HIS A 33 5.42 -15.19 -9.19
N PRO A 34 6.40 -16.02 -9.59
CA PRO A 34 7.57 -15.54 -10.33
C PRO A 34 7.24 -14.86 -11.65
N VAL A 35 6.16 -15.28 -12.33
CA VAL A 35 5.68 -14.63 -13.56
C VAL A 35 5.13 -13.24 -13.29
N ALA A 36 4.36 -13.05 -12.21
CA ALA A 36 3.90 -11.72 -11.77
C ALA A 36 5.08 -10.81 -11.42
N ALA A 37 6.12 -11.34 -10.78
CA ALA A 37 7.34 -10.59 -10.49
C ALA A 37 8.03 -10.07 -11.77
N THR A 38 7.89 -10.75 -12.91
CA THR A 38 8.44 -10.29 -14.19
C THR A 38 7.75 -9.00 -14.65
N PHE A 39 6.42 -8.89 -14.55
CA PHE A 39 5.70 -7.67 -14.91
C PHE A 39 6.14 -6.48 -14.04
N ILE A 40 6.25 -6.69 -12.73
CA ILE A 40 6.73 -5.66 -11.79
C ILE A 40 8.15 -5.21 -12.15
N LYS A 41 9.07 -6.16 -12.40
CA LYS A 41 10.46 -5.83 -12.77
C LYS A 41 10.55 -5.08 -14.11
N ASN A 42 9.71 -5.44 -15.07
CA ASN A 42 9.67 -4.77 -16.37
C ASN A 42 9.16 -3.34 -16.24
N ALA A 43 8.09 -3.11 -15.46
CA ALA A 43 7.56 -1.78 -15.17
C ALA A 43 8.61 -0.89 -14.48
N VAL A 44 9.29 -1.41 -13.47
CA VAL A 44 10.40 -0.70 -12.81
C VAL A 44 11.51 -0.34 -13.81
N LYS A 45 11.89 -1.27 -14.68
CA LYS A 45 12.87 -1.00 -15.74
C LYS A 45 12.40 0.07 -16.72
N ALA A 46 11.10 0.18 -16.95
CA ALA A 46 10.48 1.19 -17.80
C ALA A 46 10.30 2.56 -17.12
N GLY A 47 10.51 2.65 -15.80
CA GLY A 47 10.53 3.91 -15.06
C GLY A 47 9.60 3.96 -13.84
N SER A 48 8.77 2.93 -13.60
CA SER A 48 7.89 2.91 -12.43
C SER A 48 8.68 2.90 -11.13
N THR A 49 8.19 3.63 -10.12
CA THR A 49 8.74 3.59 -8.77
C THR A 49 8.25 2.33 -8.06
N LEU A 50 9.15 1.51 -7.53
CA LEU A 50 8.78 0.34 -6.72
C LEU A 50 9.06 0.57 -5.23
N ILE A 51 8.04 0.36 -4.41
CA ILE A 51 8.11 0.38 -2.94
C ILE A 51 7.81 -1.03 -2.42
N VAL A 52 8.75 -1.60 -1.67
CA VAL A 52 8.57 -2.91 -1.03
C VAL A 52 8.35 -2.70 0.47
N MET A 53 7.20 -3.16 0.97
CA MET A 53 6.82 -3.08 2.38
C MET A 53 6.75 -4.51 2.96
N ASP A 54 7.82 -4.99 3.57
CA ASP A 54 7.90 -6.34 4.16
C ASP A 54 8.81 -6.33 5.41
N PRO A 55 8.38 -6.92 6.54
CA PRO A 55 9.17 -6.94 7.78
C PRO A 55 10.49 -7.74 7.68
N ARG A 56 10.63 -8.62 6.68
CA ARG A 56 11.78 -9.54 6.51
C ARG A 56 12.79 -9.03 5.47
N GLY A 57 12.34 -8.19 4.54
CA GLY A 57 13.05 -7.97 3.28
C GLY A 57 12.95 -9.17 2.33
N GLN A 58 13.09 -8.90 1.02
CA GLN A 58 12.92 -9.93 -0.01
C GLN A 58 13.77 -9.64 -1.25
N ALA A 59 13.93 -10.64 -2.12
CA ALA A 59 14.76 -10.51 -3.32
C ALA A 59 14.30 -9.38 -4.26
N LEU A 60 12.98 -9.13 -4.31
CA LEU A 60 12.42 -8.04 -5.11
C LEU A 60 12.92 -6.65 -4.69
N THR A 61 13.32 -6.47 -3.43
CA THR A 61 13.89 -5.22 -2.92
C THR A 61 15.08 -4.71 -3.74
N ARG A 62 15.83 -5.61 -4.42
CA ARG A 62 16.95 -5.21 -5.29
C ARG A 62 16.53 -4.31 -6.46
N HIS A 63 15.25 -4.29 -6.80
CA HIS A 63 14.67 -3.42 -7.82
C HIS A 63 13.89 -2.25 -7.24
N ALA A 64 13.73 -2.18 -5.91
CA ALA A 64 12.88 -1.18 -5.28
C ALA A 64 13.61 0.15 -5.09
N THR A 65 12.91 1.25 -5.34
CA THR A 65 13.33 2.60 -4.97
C THR A 65 13.32 2.75 -3.44
N HIS A 66 12.31 2.18 -2.78
CA HIS A 66 12.17 2.23 -1.33
C HIS A 66 11.87 0.85 -0.75
N MET A 67 12.49 0.55 0.40
CA MET A 67 12.10 -0.56 1.25
C MET A 67 11.64 -0.03 2.60
N ILE A 68 10.42 -0.41 2.99
CA ILE A 68 9.89 -0.12 4.32
C ILE A 68 9.85 -1.43 5.11
N GLN A 69 10.70 -1.51 6.12
CA GLN A 69 10.75 -2.65 7.02
C GLN A 69 10.04 -2.31 8.32
N PHE A 70 8.76 -2.65 8.40
CA PHE A 70 7.94 -2.45 9.61
C PHE A 70 8.04 -3.66 10.55
N LYS A 71 7.56 -3.54 11.79
CA LYS A 71 7.52 -4.68 12.72
C LYS A 71 6.43 -5.66 12.28
N PRO A 72 6.63 -6.98 12.38
CA PRO A 72 5.55 -7.94 12.12
C PRO A 72 4.27 -7.56 12.89
N SER A 73 3.12 -7.66 12.21
CA SER A 73 1.80 -7.29 12.72
C SER A 73 1.58 -5.79 12.99
N SER A 74 2.41 -4.90 12.41
CA SER A 74 2.23 -3.44 12.49
C SER A 74 1.82 -2.79 11.15
N ASP A 75 1.38 -3.58 10.17
CA ASP A 75 0.93 -3.09 8.86
C ASP A 75 -0.28 -2.14 8.97
N VAL A 76 -1.29 -2.48 9.77
CA VAL A 76 -2.45 -1.60 10.03
C VAL A 76 -2.02 -0.24 10.58
N ALA A 77 -1.05 -0.21 11.51
CA ALA A 77 -0.55 1.05 12.07
C ALA A 77 0.19 1.88 11.00
N MET A 78 0.99 1.23 10.16
CA MET A 78 1.69 1.87 9.04
C MET A 78 0.70 2.44 8.00
N LEU A 79 -0.29 1.65 7.59
CA LEU A 79 -1.32 2.09 6.63
C LEU A 79 -2.18 3.23 7.19
N ASN A 80 -2.52 3.20 8.48
CA ASN A 80 -3.19 4.32 9.14
C ASN A 80 -2.33 5.59 9.16
N GLY A 81 -1.01 5.45 9.31
CA GLY A 81 -0.06 6.55 9.15
C GLY A 81 -0.13 7.17 7.75
N MET A 82 -0.10 6.34 6.71
CA MET A 82 -0.24 6.79 5.32
C MET A 82 -1.59 7.49 5.05
N ILE A 83 -2.69 6.89 5.51
CA ILE A 83 -4.03 7.49 5.39
C ILE A 83 -4.08 8.85 6.10
N ASN A 84 -3.54 8.94 7.31
CA ASN A 84 -3.48 10.20 8.04
C ASN A 84 -2.71 11.27 7.25
N THR A 85 -1.55 10.94 6.68
CA THR A 85 -0.77 11.87 5.85
C THR A 85 -1.56 12.32 4.62
N ILE A 86 -2.16 11.38 3.88
CA ILE A 86 -2.98 11.70 2.69
C ILE A 86 -4.11 12.66 3.04
N ILE A 87 -4.81 12.43 4.16
CA ILE A 87 -5.92 13.28 4.62
C ILE A 87 -5.41 14.64 5.11
N SER A 88 -4.37 14.67 5.95
CA SER A 88 -3.90 15.90 6.59
C SER A 88 -3.19 16.85 5.63
N GLU A 89 -2.61 16.31 4.57
CA GLU A 89 -1.91 17.07 3.53
C GLU A 89 -2.77 17.25 2.26
N GLU A 90 -4.05 16.84 2.30
CA GLU A 90 -5.00 17.00 1.20
C GLU A 90 -4.54 16.38 -0.13
N LEU A 91 -3.87 15.22 -0.08
CA LEU A 91 -3.30 14.51 -1.23
C LEU A 91 -4.29 13.56 -1.93
N TYR A 92 -5.58 13.64 -1.59
CA TYR A 92 -6.63 12.77 -2.13
C TYR A 92 -7.36 13.44 -3.30
N ASP A 93 -7.96 12.61 -4.17
CA ASP A 93 -8.85 13.09 -5.23
C ASP A 93 -10.25 13.33 -4.67
N GLN A 94 -10.57 14.61 -4.42
CA GLN A 94 -11.89 15.01 -3.89
C GLN A 94 -13.03 14.65 -4.84
N GLN A 95 -12.85 14.80 -6.16
CA GLN A 95 -13.92 14.51 -7.13
C GLN A 95 -14.24 13.02 -7.15
N TYR A 96 -13.22 12.17 -7.07
CA TYR A 96 -13.41 10.73 -6.98
C TYR A 96 -14.13 10.33 -5.69
N ILE A 97 -13.71 10.91 -4.55
CA ILE A 97 -14.33 10.65 -3.25
C ILE A 97 -15.82 10.99 -3.27
N ASP A 98 -16.16 12.19 -3.75
CA ASP A 98 -17.55 12.67 -3.79
C ASP A 98 -18.44 11.83 -4.72
N GLY A 99 -17.88 11.33 -5.83
CA GLY A 99 -18.62 10.60 -6.85
C GLY A 99 -18.73 9.09 -6.63
N TYR A 100 -17.77 8.47 -5.95
CA TYR A 100 -17.58 7.01 -5.98
C TYR A 100 -17.29 6.37 -4.62
N THR A 101 -17.33 7.12 -3.52
CA THR A 101 -17.05 6.59 -2.18
C THR A 101 -18.10 6.99 -1.15
N GLU A 102 -18.10 6.29 -0.03
CA GLU A 102 -18.91 6.60 1.15
C GLU A 102 -18.01 6.52 2.40
N GLY A 103 -18.39 7.18 3.49
CA GLY A 103 -17.68 7.06 4.77
C GLY A 103 -16.42 7.93 4.93
N PHE A 104 -16.09 8.80 3.97
CA PHE A 104 -14.84 9.58 3.99
C PHE A 104 -14.81 10.61 5.12
N GLU A 105 -15.91 11.32 5.37
CA GLU A 105 -15.99 12.31 6.46
C GLU A 105 -15.90 11.63 7.83
N GLU A 106 -16.51 10.45 8.00
CA GLU A 106 -16.38 9.65 9.21
C GLU A 106 -14.93 9.19 9.41
N LEU A 107 -14.24 8.78 8.34
CA LEU A 107 -12.83 8.41 8.38
C LEU A 107 -11.94 9.60 8.77
N LYS A 108 -12.17 10.77 8.16
CA LYS A 108 -11.43 12.01 8.41
C LYS A 108 -11.59 12.49 9.85
N ASN A 109 -12.79 12.36 10.41
CA ASN A 109 -13.10 12.77 11.79
C ASN A 109 -12.75 11.70 12.84
N LYS A 110 -12.33 10.51 12.43
CA LYS A 110 -11.98 9.43 13.36
C LYS A 110 -10.81 9.87 14.24
N PRO A 111 -10.89 9.70 15.58
CA PRO A 111 -9.82 10.13 16.47
C PRO A 111 -8.50 9.46 16.08
N ARG A 112 -7.48 10.27 15.78
CA ARG A 112 -6.13 9.82 15.37
C ARG A 112 -5.49 8.81 16.34
N ASN A 113 -6.00 8.76 17.58
CA ASN A 113 -5.55 7.90 18.67
C ASN A 113 -6.43 6.65 18.92
N SER A 114 -7.43 6.32 18.09
CA SER A 114 -8.30 5.16 18.37
C SER A 114 -7.58 3.80 18.32
N HIS A 115 -6.33 3.76 17.86
CA HIS A 115 -5.45 2.58 17.87
C HIS A 115 -4.27 2.71 18.86
N ARG A 116 -4.27 3.70 19.77
CA ARG A 116 -3.29 3.82 20.88
C ARG A 116 -3.56 2.76 21.97
N ASN A 117 -3.66 1.49 21.59
CA ASN A 117 -3.44 0.39 22.51
C ASN A 117 -1.92 0.14 22.54
N ALA A 118 -1.24 0.62 23.59
CA ALA A 118 0.09 0.24 24.11
C ALA A 118 1.33 0.05 23.18
N TRP A 119 1.24 0.00 21.85
CA TRP A 119 2.33 -0.51 20.98
C TRP A 119 3.12 0.55 20.20
N LEU A 120 2.58 1.77 20.06
CA LEU A 120 3.23 2.87 19.32
C LEU A 120 4.48 3.45 20.01
N GLN A 121 4.74 3.13 21.29
CA GLN A 121 5.98 3.54 21.96
C GLN A 121 7.20 2.68 21.60
N SER A 122 7.06 1.69 20.72
CA SER A 122 8.19 0.84 20.33
C SER A 122 8.66 1.03 18.87
N VAL A 123 8.06 1.95 18.11
CA VAL A 123 8.33 2.11 16.65
C VAL A 123 9.21 3.33 16.34
N VAL A 124 9.90 3.84 17.36
CA VAL A 124 11.17 4.57 17.22
C VAL A 124 12.21 3.90 18.11
#